data_AF-K1PYG8-F1
#
_entry.id   AF-K1PYG8-F1
#
_cell.length_a   1.000
_cell.length_b   1.000
_cell.length_c   1.000
_cell.angle_alpha   90.00
_cell.angle_beta   90.00
_cell.angle_gamma   90.00
#
_symmetry.space_group_name_H-M   'P 1'
#
loop_
_entity.id
_entity.type
_entity.pdbx_description
1 polymer ?
#
loop_
_entity_poly.entity_id
_entity_poly.type
_entity_poly.pdbx_seq_one_letter_code
_entity_poly.pdbx_strand_id
1 'polypeptide(L)'
;MDAFFRDLQFKLKKKSKHQPGENSCVLWTGNVSYSGYGLQSVKWPVEGRKLEKAHRVALMVERGLTRSQFRDVEGEVSHLCHNKLCVNTAHLVIEQHCINQERIHCFLLGRCTEAHSPLCLM
;
A
#
# COMPACT_ATOMS: atom_id res chain seq x y z
N MET A 1 -0.54 -2.06 -20.61
CA MET A 1 0.32 -2.17 -19.41
C MET A 1 1.66 -2.77 -19.83
N ASP A 2 2.77 -2.08 -19.54
CA ASP A 2 4.14 -2.53 -19.82
C ASP A 2 4.39 -3.95 -19.27
N ALA A 3 5.21 -4.75 -19.96
CA ALA A 3 5.61 -6.09 -19.51
C ALA A 3 6.20 -6.08 -18.09
N PHE A 4 6.92 -5.02 -17.73
CA PHE A 4 7.45 -4.81 -16.38
C PHE A 4 6.36 -4.78 -15.31
N PHE A 5 5.31 -3.97 -15.49
CA PHE A 5 4.23 -3.85 -14.50
C PHE A 5 3.39 -5.12 -14.39
N ARG A 6 3.21 -5.86 -15.49
CA ARG A 6 2.53 -7.16 -15.46
C ARG A 6 3.29 -8.19 -14.61
N ASP A 7 4.61 -8.26 -14.75
CA ASP A 7 5.45 -9.14 -13.92
C ASP A 7 5.38 -8.74 -12.44
N LEU A 8 5.40 -7.45 -12.13
CA LEU A 8 5.20 -6.98 -10.76
C LEU A 8 3.82 -7.32 -10.21
N GLN A 9 2.76 -7.14 -11.00
CA GLN A 9 1.41 -7.49 -10.60
C GLN A 9 1.30 -9.00 -10.30
N PHE A 10 1.90 -9.85 -11.14
CA PHE A 10 1.95 -11.28 -10.92
C PHE A 10 2.69 -11.63 -9.63
N LYS A 11 3.85 -11.01 -9.38
CA LYS A 11 4.61 -11.20 -8.14
C LYS A 11 3.85 -10.76 -6.89
N LEU A 12 3.11 -9.65 -6.96
CA LEU A 12 2.25 -9.17 -5.88
C LEU A 12 1.16 -10.20 -5.58
N LYS A 13 0.42 -10.63 -6.61
CA LYS A 13 -0.67 -11.63 -6.48
C LYS A 13 -0.17 -12.96 -5.92
N LYS A 14 1.01 -13.44 -6.36
CA LYS A 14 1.60 -14.69 -5.84
C LYS A 14 1.96 -14.61 -4.35
N LYS A 15 2.24 -13.42 -3.84
CA LYS A 15 2.64 -13.15 -2.45
C LYS A 15 1.52 -12.46 -1.67
N SER A 16 0.28 -12.64 -2.07
CA SER A 16 -0.86 -12.15 -1.33
C SER A 16 -1.98 -13.18 -1.22
N LYS A 17 -2.83 -13.00 -0.21
CA LYS A 17 -4.03 -13.80 0.01
C LYS A 17 -5.22 -12.90 0.30
N HIS A 18 -6.39 -13.26 -0.19
CA HIS A 18 -7.63 -12.59 0.20
C HIS A 18 -8.00 -12.98 1.63
N GLN A 19 -8.35 -11.98 2.44
CA GLN A 19 -8.98 -12.18 3.73
C GLN A 19 -10.50 -12.19 3.56
N PRO A 20 -11.22 -13.19 4.06
CA PRO A 20 -12.69 -13.21 3.98
C PRO A 20 -13.28 -12.11 4.89
N GLY A 21 -14.42 -11.55 4.49
CA GLY A 21 -15.16 -10.54 5.25
C GLY A 21 -15.62 -9.34 4.42
N GLU A 22 -16.43 -8.48 5.03
CA GLU A 22 -16.77 -7.15 4.51
C GLU A 22 -15.49 -6.28 4.52
N ASN A 23 -15.26 -5.49 3.47
CA ASN A 23 -13.97 -4.80 3.23
C ASN A 23 -12.76 -5.76 3.18
N SER A 24 -12.87 -6.85 2.40
CA SER A 24 -11.85 -7.89 2.28
C SER A 24 -10.47 -7.32 1.94
N CYS A 25 -9.52 -7.44 2.88
CA CYS A 25 -8.14 -7.07 2.63
C CYS A 25 -7.44 -8.09 1.72
N VAL A 26 -6.48 -7.62 0.94
CA VAL A 26 -5.52 -8.48 0.21
C VAL A 26 -4.22 -8.43 1.00
N LEU A 27 -3.94 -9.48 1.78
CA LEU A 27 -2.84 -9.51 2.74
C LEU A 27 -1.55 -9.98 2.09
N TRP A 28 -0.48 -9.22 2.28
CA TRP A 28 0.88 -9.60 1.95
C TRP A 28 1.35 -10.79 2.80
N THR A 29 1.96 -11.78 2.15
CA THR A 29 2.48 -13.01 2.80
C THR A 29 4.00 -13.17 2.66
N GLY A 30 4.68 -12.20 2.04
CA GLY A 30 6.14 -12.20 1.90
C GLY A 30 6.86 -11.57 3.10
N ASN A 31 8.08 -11.09 2.85
CA ASN A 31 8.91 -10.44 3.87
C ASN A 31 8.19 -9.24 4.51
N VAL A 32 8.40 -9.05 5.81
CA VAL A 32 7.82 -7.96 6.60
C VAL A 32 8.95 -7.19 7.29
N SER A 33 8.84 -5.87 7.34
CA SER A 33 9.78 -5.01 8.07
C SER A 33 9.60 -5.15 9.58
N TYR A 34 10.58 -4.71 10.37
CA TYR A 34 10.44 -4.62 11.83
C TYR A 34 9.22 -3.79 12.27
N SER A 35 8.83 -2.80 11.45
CA SER A 35 7.68 -1.91 11.69
C SER A 35 6.32 -2.49 11.24
N GLY A 36 6.31 -3.73 10.74
CA GLY A 36 5.10 -4.48 10.37
C GLY A 36 4.61 -4.27 8.93
N TYR A 37 5.39 -3.64 8.05
CA TYR A 37 5.00 -3.43 6.65
C TYR A 37 5.54 -4.52 5.74
N GLY A 38 4.73 -4.95 4.77
CA GLY A 38 5.19 -5.85 3.71
C GLY A 38 6.33 -5.23 2.88
N LEU A 39 7.31 -6.05 2.49
CA LEU A 39 8.48 -5.67 1.71
C LEU A 39 8.62 -6.53 0.45
N GLN A 40 8.87 -5.89 -0.69
CA GLN A 40 9.09 -6.55 -1.97
C GLN A 40 10.39 -6.04 -2.61
N SER A 41 11.24 -6.97 -3.02
CA SER A 41 12.41 -6.62 -3.83
C SER A 41 11.98 -6.46 -5.30
N VAL A 42 12.26 -5.30 -5.87
CA VAL A 42 11.92 -4.94 -7.25
C VAL A 42 13.20 -4.59 -8.01
N LYS A 43 13.38 -5.16 -9.20
CA LYS A 43 14.45 -4.76 -10.13
C LYS A 43 13.87 -3.71 -11.08
N TRP A 44 14.04 -2.45 -10.74
CA TRP A 44 13.59 -1.32 -11.57
C TRP A 44 14.44 -1.23 -12.84
N PRO A 45 13.85 -0.84 -13.99
CA PRO A 45 14.57 -0.78 -15.26
C PRO A 45 15.81 0.12 -15.23
N VAL A 46 15.74 1.26 -14.53
CA VAL A 46 16.82 2.26 -14.48
C VAL A 46 17.59 2.17 -13.16
N GLU A 47 16.90 2.07 -12.03
CA GLU A 47 17.49 2.18 -10.70
C GLU A 47 18.03 0.84 -10.14
N GLY A 48 17.86 -0.25 -10.89
CA GLY A 48 18.27 -1.58 -10.49
C GLY A 48 17.46 -2.17 -9.33
N ARG A 49 18.05 -3.10 -8.58
CA ARG A 49 17.35 -3.80 -7.50
C ARG A 49 17.19 -2.89 -6.26
N LYS A 50 15.96 -2.70 -5.80
CA LYS A 50 15.59 -1.96 -4.59
C LYS A 50 14.62 -2.78 -3.74
N LEU A 51 14.58 -2.48 -2.44
CA LEU A 51 13.62 -3.05 -1.50
C LEU A 51 12.55 -2.00 -1.22
N GLU A 52 11.30 -2.31 -1.56
CA GLU A 52 10.18 -1.37 -1.52
C GLU A 52 9.07 -1.88 -0.59
N LYS A 53 8.30 -0.96 -0.01
CA LYS A 53 7.09 -1.34 0.74
C LYS A 53 6.04 -1.91 -0.22
N ALA A 54 5.51 -3.10 0.07
CA ALA A 54 4.65 -3.85 -0.83
C ALA A 54 3.37 -3.08 -1.22
N HIS A 55 2.76 -2.35 -0.29
CA HIS A 55 1.58 -1.51 -0.58
C HIS A 55 1.91 -0.35 -1.55
N ARG A 56 3.10 0.24 -1.46
CA ARG A 56 3.54 1.26 -2.43
C ARG A 56 3.72 0.64 -3.80
N VAL A 57 4.31 -0.56 -3.88
CA VAL A 57 4.46 -1.29 -5.15
C VAL A 57 3.09 -1.58 -5.77
N ALA A 58 2.08 -1.95 -4.96
CA ALA A 58 0.72 -2.16 -5.46
C ALA A 58 0.14 -0.90 -6.12
N LEU A 59 0.24 0.27 -5.47
CA LEU A 59 -0.18 1.55 -6.06
C LEU A 59 0.64 1.93 -7.30
N MET A 60 1.96 1.71 -7.28
CA MET A 60 2.82 1.96 -8.44
C MET A 60 2.37 1.13 -9.66
N VAL A 61 2.05 -0.15 -9.45
CA VAL A 61 1.58 -1.05 -10.50
C VAL A 61 0.21 -0.63 -11.02
N GLU A 62 -0.74 -0.27 -10.14
CA GLU A 62 -2.07 0.15 -10.58
C GLU A 62 -2.04 1.46 -11.37
N ARG A 63 -1.20 2.42 -10.95
CA ARG A 63 -1.06 3.71 -11.62
C ARG A 63 -0.08 3.68 -12.80
N GLY A 64 0.64 2.58 -13.01
CA GLY A 64 1.67 2.47 -14.05
C GLY A 64 2.86 3.42 -13.84
N LEU A 65 3.24 3.69 -12.60
CA LEU A 65 4.32 4.61 -12.23
C LEU A 65 5.60 3.87 -11.87
N THR A 66 6.74 4.35 -12.38
CA THR A 66 8.06 3.90 -11.94
C THR A 66 8.38 4.41 -10.54
N ARG A 67 9.46 3.90 -9.94
CA ARG A 67 9.92 4.34 -8.63
C ARG A 67 10.28 5.82 -8.58
N SER A 68 10.95 6.35 -9.61
CA SER A 68 11.24 7.78 -9.72
C SER A 68 9.95 8.59 -9.77
N GLN A 69 9.03 8.27 -10.68
CA GLN A 69 7.75 8.96 -10.82
C GLN A 69 6.92 8.93 -9.52
N PHE A 70 6.93 7.80 -8.81
CA PHE A 70 6.19 7.69 -7.55
C PHE A 70 6.85 8.45 -6.39
N ARG A 71 8.15 8.73 -6.45
CA ARG A 71 8.84 9.56 -5.44
C ARG A 71 8.44 11.03 -5.55
N ASP A 72 8.10 11.47 -6.75
CA ASP A 72 7.71 12.85 -7.04
C ASP A 72 6.23 13.13 -6.66
N VAL A 73 5.48 12.09 -6.26
CA VAL A 73 4.12 12.27 -5.73
C VAL A 73 4.21 12.79 -4.31
N GLU A 74 3.62 13.97 -4.07
CA GLU A 74 3.51 14.55 -2.74
C GLU A 74 2.55 13.73 -1.85
N GLY A 75 3.02 13.37 -0.66
CA GLY A 75 2.22 12.69 0.37
C GLY A 75 2.74 11.31 0.78
N GLU A 76 1.97 10.68 1.66
CA GLU A 76 2.23 9.36 2.21
C GLU A 76 1.15 8.39 1.76
N VAL A 77 1.52 7.11 1.63
CA VAL A 77 0.52 6.06 1.38
C VAL A 77 -0.08 5.61 2.70
N SER A 78 -1.37 5.83 2.86
CA SER A 78 -2.15 5.46 4.04
C SER A 78 -3.07 4.29 3.78
N HIS A 79 -3.28 3.47 4.80
CA HIS A 79 -4.21 2.34 4.78
C HIS A 79 -5.55 2.75 5.37
N LEU A 80 -6.60 2.80 4.55
CA LEU A 80 -7.97 3.06 5.02
C LEU A 80 -8.46 1.96 5.97
N CYS A 81 -8.00 0.73 5.77
CA CYS A 81 -8.32 -0.44 6.57
C CYS A 81 -7.41 -0.62 7.81
N HIS A 82 -6.45 0.28 8.04
CA HIS A 82 -5.42 0.22 9.12
C HIS A 82 -4.58 -1.08 9.18
N ASN A 83 -4.66 -1.94 8.16
CA ASN A 83 -3.88 -3.16 8.09
C ASN A 83 -2.60 -2.93 7.25
N LYS A 84 -1.45 -2.81 7.93
CA LYS A 84 -0.13 -2.56 7.29
C LYS A 84 0.30 -3.61 6.27
N LEU A 85 -0.26 -4.82 6.34
CA LEU A 85 -0.01 -5.90 5.39
C LEU A 85 -0.97 -5.89 4.20
N CYS A 86 -2.01 -5.06 4.22
CA CYS A 86 -2.92 -4.95 3.09
C CYS A 86 -2.23 -4.29 1.88
N VAL A 87 -2.36 -4.92 0.72
CA VAL A 87 -1.92 -4.44 -0.59
C VAL A 87 -3.09 -4.24 -1.56
N ASN A 88 -4.34 -4.32 -1.07
CA ASN A 88 -5.51 -3.96 -1.86
C ASN A 88 -5.47 -2.45 -2.12
N THR A 89 -5.30 -2.05 -3.36
CA THR A 89 -5.14 -0.65 -3.72
C THR A 89 -6.39 0.19 -3.49
N ALA A 90 -7.58 -0.43 -3.50
CA ALA A 90 -8.81 0.24 -3.08
C ALA A 90 -8.82 0.64 -1.59
N HIS A 91 -7.94 0.06 -0.77
CA HIS A 91 -7.76 0.42 0.64
C HIS A 91 -6.56 1.35 0.86
N LEU A 92 -5.95 1.86 -0.21
CA LEU A 92 -4.78 2.72 -0.16
C LEU A 92 -5.10 4.08 -0.74
N VAL A 93 -4.67 5.14 -0.04
CA VAL A 93 -4.78 6.51 -0.51
C VAL A 93 -3.41 7.19 -0.38
N ILE A 94 -3.14 8.18 -1.24
CA ILE A 94 -2.02 9.09 -1.06
C ILE A 94 -2.57 10.37 -0.46
N GLU A 95 -2.06 10.76 0.69
CA GLU A 95 -2.56 11.91 1.45
C GLU A 95 -1.44 12.61 2.21
N GLN A 96 -1.73 13.79 2.74
CA GLN A 96 -0.77 14.54 3.55
C GLN A 96 -0.52 13.84 4.89
N HIS A 97 0.67 14.07 5.45
CA HIS A 97 1.07 13.46 6.72
C HIS A 97 0.08 13.75 7.87
N CYS A 98 -0.49 14.95 7.93
CA CYS A 98 -1.49 15.32 8.94
C CYS A 98 -2.73 14.41 8.88
N ILE A 99 -3.25 14.13 7.69
CA ILE A 99 -4.41 13.24 7.49
C ILE A 99 -4.05 11.81 7.91
N ASN A 100 -2.84 11.34 7.58
CA ASN A 100 -2.37 10.02 8.04
C ASN A 100 -2.29 9.95 9.58
N GLN A 101 -1.89 11.05 10.26
CA GLN A 101 -1.93 11.11 11.72
C GLN A 101 -3.36 11.05 12.28
N GLU A 102 -4.33 11.69 11.65
CA GLU A 102 -5.75 11.60 12.04
C GLU A 102 -6.28 10.15 11.91
N ARG A 103 -5.82 9.41 10.90
CA ARG A 103 -6.12 7.97 10.78
C ARG A 103 -5.50 7.15 11.90
N ILE A 104 -4.28 7.45 12.32
CA ILE A 104 -3.66 6.80 13.48
C ILE A 104 -4.49 7.05 14.74
N HIS A 105 -5.03 8.26 14.91
CA HIS A 105 -5.94 8.56 16.01
C HIS A 105 -7.22 7.70 15.96
N CYS A 106 -7.84 7.55 14.77
CA CYS A 106 -8.99 6.66 14.58
C CYS A 106 -8.69 5.21 14.98
N PHE A 107 -7.53 4.69 14.56
CA PHE A 107 -7.08 3.34 14.90
C PHE A 107 -6.91 3.15 16.41
N LEU A 108 -6.30 4.12 17.10
CA LEU A 108 -6.10 4.06 18.55
C LEU A 108 -7.42 4.13 19.33
N LEU A 109 -8.43 4.84 18.80
CA LEU A 109 -9.77 4.89 19.38
C LEU A 109 -10.64 3.68 19.02
N GLY A 110 -10.24 2.87 18.04
CA GLY A 110 -11.04 1.76 17.51
C GLY A 110 -12.31 2.19 16.76
N ARG A 111 -12.40 3.46 16.32
CA ARG A 111 -13.53 4.00 15.54
C ARG A 111 -13.11 5.21 14.70
N CYS A 112 -13.76 5.43 13.55
CA CYS A 112 -13.47 6.58 12.72
C CYS A 112 -14.04 7.83 13.39
N THR A 113 -13.26 8.90 13.45
CA THR A 113 -13.71 10.19 14.01
C THR A 113 -14.35 11.09 12.96
N GLU A 114 -14.36 10.67 11.70
CA GLU A 114 -14.89 11.42 10.56
C GLU A 114 -14.17 12.77 10.31
N ALA A 115 -12.99 12.96 10.91
CA ALA A 115 -12.18 14.17 10.74
C ALA A 115 -11.44 14.25 9.38
N HIS A 116 -11.41 13.14 8.62
CA HIS A 116 -10.70 13.04 7.35
C HIS A 116 -11.55 12.41 6.24
N SER A 117 -11.19 12.69 4.98
CA SER A 117 -11.78 12.06 3.80
C SER A 117 -10.70 11.43 2.91
N PRO A 118 -10.87 10.19 2.42
CA PRO A 118 -12.00 9.29 2.67
C PRO A 118 -12.02 8.75 4.11
N LEU A 119 -13.17 8.24 4.54
CA LEU A 119 -13.35 7.59 5.85
C LEU A 119 -12.53 6.30 5.95
N CYS A 120 -12.32 5.81 7.17
CA CYS A 120 -11.68 4.52 7.40
C CYS A 120 -12.60 3.36 7.00
N LEU A 121 -12.01 2.21 6.67
CA LEU A 121 -12.68 0.94 6.34
C LEU A 121 -12.56 -0.06 7.50
N MET A 122 -12.65 0.42 8.74
CA MET A 122 -12.41 -0.38 9.96
C MET A 122 -13.44 -1.48 10.17
#